data_AF-A0A2N7CGR1-F1
#
_entry.id   AF-A0A2N7CGR1-F1
#
_cell.length_a   1.000
_cell.length_b   1.000
_cell.length_c   1.000
_cell.angle_alpha   90.00
_cell.angle_beta   90.00
_cell.angle_gamma   90.00
#
_symmetry.space_group_name_H-M   'P 1'
#
loop_
_entity.id
_entity.type
_entity.pdbx_description
1 polymer ?
#
loop_
_entity_poly.entity_id
_entity_poly.type
_entity_poly.pdbx_seq_one_letter_code
_entity_poly.pdbx_strand_id
1 'polypeptide(L)'
;MPFLRTLMLAFLIHATSAHAAMQNQYALVFFFESTCAYCHKTAPKITRLGERFQLPVYAFSVDGAGIAGFEIPIPVTPEIGQTFFPSNGKAVMPATFLMNVNSRKFSRLSIGDVPESTLAQSIQQALSDPRVQEALR
;
A
#
# COMPACT_ATOMS: atom_id res chain seq x y z
N MET A 1 -39.73 -13.39 -46.03
CA MET A 1 -39.48 -12.17 -45.22
C MET A 1 -39.88 -12.47 -43.78
N PRO A 2 -39.11 -12.14 -42.73
CA PRO A 2 -37.66 -11.99 -42.61
C PRO A 2 -37.04 -12.86 -41.47
N PHE A 3 -35.78 -13.23 -41.67
CA PHE A 3 -34.68 -13.34 -40.70
C PHE A 3 -35.01 -13.41 -39.20
N LEU A 4 -34.91 -14.62 -38.62
CA LEU A 4 -34.65 -14.77 -37.19
C LEU A 4 -33.12 -14.80 -36.98
N ARG A 5 -32.54 -13.62 -36.76
CA ARG A 5 -31.14 -13.43 -36.35
C ARG A 5 -30.97 -13.96 -34.92
N THR A 6 -30.53 -15.20 -34.76
CA THR A 6 -30.17 -15.71 -33.43
C THR A 6 -28.88 -15.04 -32.97
N LEU A 7 -29.01 -14.42 -31.81
CA LEU A 7 -28.10 -13.50 -31.15
C LEU A 7 -26.75 -14.17 -30.83
N MET A 8 -25.67 -13.52 -31.26
CA MET A 8 -24.32 -13.75 -30.76
C MET A 8 -24.27 -13.28 -29.30
N LEU A 9 -23.74 -14.09 -28.36
CA LEU A 9 -22.99 -13.55 -27.21
C LEU A 9 -22.12 -14.66 -26.62
N ALA A 10 -20.83 -14.62 -26.98
CA ALA A 10 -19.79 -15.44 -26.39
C ALA A 10 -19.72 -15.17 -24.89
N PHE A 11 -19.73 -16.24 -24.10
CA PHE A 11 -19.61 -16.22 -22.66
C PHE A 11 -18.18 -15.81 -22.28
N LEU A 12 -17.94 -14.50 -22.12
CA LEU A 12 -16.71 -13.98 -21.52
C LEU A 12 -16.77 -14.28 -20.02
N ILE A 13 -16.22 -15.43 -19.64
CA ILE A 13 -15.97 -15.78 -18.24
C ILE A 13 -14.94 -14.77 -17.71
N HIS A 14 -15.43 -13.72 -17.09
CA HIS A 14 -14.59 -12.75 -16.39
C HIS A 14 -14.05 -13.42 -15.13
N ALA A 15 -12.79 -13.87 -15.18
CA ALA A 15 -12.03 -14.30 -14.01
C ALA A 15 -11.79 -13.09 -13.08
N THR A 16 -12.79 -12.73 -12.29
CA THR A 16 -12.75 -11.59 -11.34
C THR A 16 -12.63 -12.05 -9.88
N SER A 17 -12.73 -13.35 -9.61
CA SER A 17 -12.80 -13.88 -8.24
C SER A 17 -11.45 -13.91 -7.49
N ALA A 18 -10.31 -14.02 -8.18
CA ALA A 18 -9.01 -14.08 -7.52
C ALA A 18 -8.55 -12.72 -6.97
N HIS A 19 -8.89 -11.61 -7.64
CA HIS A 19 -8.52 -10.26 -7.20
C HIS A 19 -9.30 -9.84 -5.95
N ALA A 20 -10.57 -10.22 -5.82
CA ALA A 20 -11.41 -9.86 -4.68
C ALA A 20 -10.98 -10.53 -3.36
N ALA A 21 -10.48 -11.76 -3.41
CA ALA A 21 -10.10 -12.50 -2.20
C ALA A 21 -8.81 -11.98 -1.52
N MET A 22 -7.94 -11.29 -2.26
CA MET A 22 -6.68 -10.75 -1.73
C MET A 22 -6.85 -9.35 -1.09
N GLN A 23 -7.94 -8.64 -1.41
CA GLN A 23 -8.17 -7.23 -1.04
C GLN A 23 -8.21 -6.98 0.48
N ASN A 24 -8.59 -7.98 1.28
CA ASN A 24 -8.71 -7.82 2.73
C ASN A 24 -7.46 -8.24 3.52
N GLN A 25 -6.42 -8.73 2.85
CA GLN A 25 -5.23 -9.25 3.54
C GLN A 25 -4.10 -8.24 3.65
N TYR A 26 -4.09 -7.18 2.85
CA TYR A 26 -2.95 -6.27 2.77
C TYR A 26 -3.34 -4.82 3.08
N ALA A 27 -2.39 -4.08 3.65
CA ALA A 27 -2.49 -2.66 3.92
C ALA A 27 -1.20 -1.95 3.47
N LEU A 28 -1.33 -0.69 3.06
CA LEU A 28 -0.19 0.20 2.95
C LEU A 28 0.15 0.72 4.35
N VAL A 29 1.42 0.65 4.72
CA VAL A 29 1.95 1.29 5.92
C VAL A 29 2.79 2.47 5.50
N PHE A 30 2.45 3.65 5.99
CA PHE A 30 3.10 4.92 5.64
C PHE A 30 3.67 5.57 6.90
N PHE A 31 4.99 5.58 7.03
CA PHE A 31 5.69 6.30 8.10
C PHE A 31 6.07 7.70 7.66
N PHE A 32 5.83 8.67 8.54
CA PHE A 32 6.14 10.07 8.30
C PHE A 32 6.53 10.81 9.58
N GLU A 33 7.06 12.01 9.40
CA GLU A 33 7.30 13.02 10.43
C GLU A 33 6.59 14.32 10.01
N SER A 34 5.97 15.05 10.94
CA SER A 34 5.12 16.19 10.59
C SER A 34 5.87 17.35 9.95
N THR A 35 7.16 17.54 10.26
CA THR A 35 7.98 18.64 9.70
C THR A 35 8.71 18.27 8.41
N CYS A 36 8.61 17.01 7.98
CA CYS A 36 9.33 16.47 6.83
C CYS A 36 8.65 16.89 5.50
N ALA A 37 9.30 17.80 4.74
CA ALA A 37 8.77 18.31 3.47
C ALA A 37 8.49 17.21 2.43
N TYR A 38 9.28 16.14 2.41
CA TYR A 38 9.06 14.99 1.53
C TYR A 38 7.81 14.18 1.93
N CYS A 39 7.53 14.10 3.23
CA CYS A 39 6.36 13.42 3.76
C CYS A 39 5.07 14.11 3.32
N HIS A 40 5.05 15.45 3.33
CA HIS A 40 3.96 16.25 2.76
C HIS A 40 3.76 16.04 1.26
N LYS A 41 4.85 15.85 0.50
CA LYS A 41 4.77 15.53 -0.95
C LYS A 41 4.24 14.12 -1.22
N THR A 42 4.58 13.16 -0.35
CA THR A 42 4.20 11.76 -0.52
C THR A 42 2.78 11.46 -0.05
N ALA A 43 2.29 12.14 0.99
CA ALA A 43 0.95 11.93 1.56
C ALA A 43 -0.21 11.88 0.54
N PRO A 44 -0.34 12.85 -0.40
CA PRO A 44 -1.40 12.79 -1.40
C PRO A 44 -1.22 11.64 -2.41
N LYS A 45 0.02 11.18 -2.66
CA LYS A 45 0.28 10.00 -3.50
C LYS A 45 -0.21 8.73 -2.80
N ILE A 46 0.06 8.58 -1.50
CA ILE A 46 -0.37 7.44 -0.69
C ILE A 46 -1.90 7.34 -0.68
N THR A 47 -2.59 8.47 -0.49
CA THR A 47 -4.06 8.50 -0.50
C THR A 47 -4.62 7.98 -1.83
N ARG A 48 -4.16 8.55 -2.96
CA ARG A 48 -4.60 8.12 -4.30
C ARG A 48 -4.28 6.65 -4.61
N LEU A 49 -3.10 6.17 -4.17
CA LEU A 49 -2.68 4.79 -4.42
C LEU A 49 -3.42 3.80 -3.51
N GLY A 50 -3.69 4.16 -2.25
CA GLY A 50 -4.55 3.37 -1.37
C GLY A 50 -5.94 3.17 -1.98
N GLU A 51 -6.54 4.24 -2.49
CA GLU A 51 -7.82 4.17 -3.21
C GLU A 51 -7.73 3.33 -4.49
N ARG A 52 -6.74 3.61 -5.36
CA ARG A 52 -6.56 2.91 -6.65
C ARG A 52 -6.39 1.40 -6.47
N PHE A 53 -5.60 0.98 -5.48
CA PHE A 53 -5.32 -0.44 -5.22
C PHE A 53 -6.28 -1.06 -4.21
N GLN A 54 -7.26 -0.30 -3.71
CA GLN A 54 -8.21 -0.74 -2.68
C GLN A 54 -7.51 -1.27 -1.42
N LEU A 55 -6.41 -0.61 -1.01
CA LEU A 55 -5.62 -0.95 0.17
C LEU A 55 -5.91 0.06 1.29
N PRO A 56 -6.31 -0.38 2.49
CA PRO A 56 -6.33 0.51 3.65
C PRO A 56 -4.92 1.04 3.93
N VAL A 57 -4.85 2.25 4.48
CA VAL A 57 -3.58 2.91 4.83
C VAL A 57 -3.47 3.02 6.35
N TYR A 58 -2.39 2.48 6.90
CA TYR A 58 -1.98 2.75 8.28
C TYR A 58 -0.86 3.79 8.27
N ALA A 59 -1.21 5.01 8.67
CA ALA A 59 -0.30 6.13 8.72
C ALA A 59 0.31 6.26 10.13
N PHE A 60 1.63 6.14 10.21
CA PHE A 60 2.40 6.21 11.44
C PHE A 60 3.23 7.48 11.50
N SER A 61 3.06 8.24 12.59
CA SER A 61 3.82 9.46 12.84
C SER A 61 4.91 9.20 13.87
N VAL A 62 6.16 9.48 13.51
CA VAL A 62 7.32 9.32 14.42
C VAL A 62 7.39 10.41 15.48
N ASP A 63 6.80 11.58 15.23
CA ASP A 63 6.71 12.71 16.17
C ASP A 63 5.29 12.86 16.77
N GLY A 64 4.37 11.97 16.41
CA GLY A 64 3.00 11.92 16.91
C GLY A 64 2.05 12.99 16.34
N ALA A 65 2.57 13.94 15.56
CA ALA A 65 1.77 14.98 14.92
C ALA A 65 1.26 14.53 13.55
N GLY A 66 0.07 15.00 13.16
CA GLY A 66 -0.57 14.73 11.87
C GLY A 66 -0.07 15.62 10.73
N ILE A 67 -0.42 15.24 9.50
CA ILE A 67 -0.24 16.04 8.28
C ILE A 67 -1.53 16.03 7.46
N ALA A 68 -1.64 16.87 6.43
CA ALA A 68 -2.83 16.91 5.57
C ALA A 68 -3.10 15.53 4.92
N GLY A 69 -4.32 15.03 5.07
CA GLY A 69 -4.76 13.69 4.67
C GLY A 69 -4.50 12.59 5.71
N PHE A 70 -3.73 12.87 6.75
CA PHE A 70 -3.42 11.96 7.87
C PHE A 70 -3.38 12.74 9.19
N GLU A 71 -4.50 13.39 9.53
CA GLU A 71 -4.61 14.33 10.65
C GLU A 71 -4.55 13.63 12.02
N ILE A 72 -5.01 12.38 12.09
CA ILE A 72 -5.01 11.54 13.29
C ILE A 72 -4.15 10.29 13.04
N PRO A 73 -2.82 10.41 13.02
CA PRO A 73 -1.95 9.27 12.77
C PRO A 73 -1.79 8.38 14.00
N ILE A 74 -1.29 7.18 13.77
CA ILE A 74 -0.88 6.27 14.83
C ILE A 74 0.52 6.67 15.29
N PRO A 75 0.76 6.95 16.58
CA PRO A 75 2.11 7.26 17.05
C PRO A 75 3.01 6.02 16.97
N VAL A 76 4.26 6.22 16.55
CA VAL A 76 5.25 5.13 16.53
C VAL A 76 5.70 4.81 17.94
N THR A 77 5.49 3.56 18.37
CA THR A 77 6.08 3.05 19.61
C THR A 77 7.52 2.58 19.38
N PRO A 78 8.35 2.45 20.43
CA PRO A 78 9.71 1.90 20.29
C PRO A 78 9.76 0.51 19.64
N GLU A 79 8.76 -0.34 19.90
CA GLU A 79 8.65 -1.69 19.32
C GLU A 79 8.37 -1.63 17.82
N ILE A 80 7.44 -0.76 17.39
CA ILE A 80 7.13 -0.54 15.98
C ILE A 80 8.36 0.03 15.26
N GLY A 81 9.02 1.02 15.88
CA GLY A 81 10.25 1.60 15.34
C GLY A 81 11.34 0.56 15.09
N GLN A 82 11.61 -0.30 16.08
CA GLN A 82 12.59 -1.38 15.97
C GLN A 82 12.20 -2.43 14.92
N THR A 83 10.90 -2.74 14.81
CA THR A 83 10.39 -3.72 13.85
C THR A 83 10.61 -3.27 12.41
N PHE A 84 10.24 -2.02 12.08
CA PHE A 84 10.33 -1.51 10.70
C PHE A 84 11.72 -0.94 10.34
N PHE A 85 12.49 -0.54 11.35
CA PHE A 85 13.81 0.09 11.19
C PHE A 85 14.85 -0.56 12.14
N PRO A 86 15.19 -1.86 11.94
CA PRO A 86 16.03 -2.62 12.87
C PRO A 86 17.51 -2.25 12.86
N SER A 87 17.98 -1.44 11.90
CA SER A 87 19.36 -0.97 11.87
C SER A 87 19.53 0.22 12.81
N ASN A 88 20.65 0.27 13.54
CA ASN A 88 21.02 1.38 14.45
C ASN A 88 21.17 2.77 13.77
N GLY A 89 20.85 2.87 12.49
CA GLY A 89 20.82 4.12 11.73
C GLY A 89 19.51 4.89 11.95
N LYS A 90 19.53 6.19 11.66
CA LYS A 90 18.31 7.00 11.67
C LYS A 90 17.35 6.51 10.59
N ALA A 91 16.09 6.29 10.97
CA ALA A 91 15.03 6.02 10.00
C ALA A 91 14.91 7.20 9.02
N VAL A 92 14.83 6.92 7.73
CA VAL A 92 14.64 7.92 6.67
C VAL A 92 13.15 8.03 6.36
N MET A 93 12.63 9.25 6.40
CA MET A 93 11.22 9.55 6.13
C MET A 93 11.04 10.26 4.78
N PRO A 94 9.92 10.03 4.08
CA PRO A 94 8.89 9.03 4.40
C PRO A 94 9.34 7.60 4.10
N ALA A 95 8.64 6.61 4.64
CA ALA A 95 8.84 5.20 4.33
C ALA A 95 7.50 4.50 4.08
N THR A 96 7.44 3.68 3.03
CA THR A 96 6.21 2.96 2.65
C THR A 96 6.45 1.47 2.58
N PHE A 97 5.52 0.69 3.13
CA PHE A 97 5.55 -0.77 3.15
C PHE A 97 4.19 -1.34 2.73
N LEU A 98 4.22 -2.57 2.22
CA LEU A 98 3.04 -3.42 2.08
C LEU A 98 3.05 -4.42 3.23
N MET A 99 2.00 -4.46 4.05
CA MET A 99 1.89 -5.37 5.19
C MET A 99 0.73 -6.32 4.99
N ASN A 100 0.91 -7.60 5.33
CA ASN A 100 -0.22 -8.51 5.51
C ASN A 100 -0.82 -8.29 6.91
N VAL A 101 -2.10 -7.95 6.99
CA VAL A 101 -2.76 -7.59 8.26
C VAL A 101 -2.93 -8.75 9.22
N ASN A 102 -2.93 -10.00 8.71
CA ASN A 102 -3.10 -11.20 9.53
C ASN A 102 -1.75 -11.65 10.13
N SER A 103 -0.71 -11.76 9.29
CA SER A 103 0.61 -12.21 9.73
C SER A 103 1.45 -11.09 10.35
N ARG A 104 1.10 -9.82 10.09
CA ARG A 104 1.87 -8.60 10.42
C ARG A 104 3.26 -8.55 9.79
N LYS A 105 3.56 -9.45 8.84
CA LYS A 105 4.77 -9.39 8.04
C LYS A 105 4.62 -8.31 6.97
N PHE A 106 5.73 -7.71 6.56
CA PHE A 106 5.72 -6.61 5.61
C PHE A 106 6.90 -6.65 4.62
N SER A 107 6.69 -6.02 3.47
CA SER A 107 7.70 -5.79 2.45
C SER A 107 7.87 -4.30 2.22
N ARG A 108 9.13 -3.85 2.04
CA ARG A 108 9.46 -2.46 1.79
C ARG A 108 9.10 -2.08 0.35
N LEU A 109 8.38 -0.97 0.18
CA LEU A 109 8.02 -0.42 -1.13
C LEU A 109 8.91 0.75 -1.50
N SER A 110 9.10 1.71 -0.58
CA SER A 110 9.94 2.88 -0.81
C SER A 110 10.56 3.44 0.47
N ILE A 111 11.68 4.14 0.32
CA ILE A 111 12.30 4.99 1.33
C ILE A 111 12.63 6.32 0.69
N GLY A 112 12.23 7.40 1.37
CA GLY A 112 12.20 8.73 0.79
C GLY A 112 11.01 8.92 -0.16
N ASP A 113 10.89 10.15 -0.67
CA ASP A 113 9.92 10.46 -1.70
C ASP A 113 10.37 9.91 -3.06
N VAL A 114 9.43 9.31 -3.79
CA VAL A 114 9.63 8.80 -5.15
C VAL A 114 8.48 9.28 -6.05
N PRO A 115 8.62 9.24 -7.39
CA PRO A 115 7.50 9.48 -8.28
C PRO A 115 6.32 8.54 -7.98
N GLU A 116 5.09 9.03 -8.16
CA GLU A 116 3.88 8.21 -7.91
C GLU A 116 3.85 6.95 -8.78
N SER A 117 4.31 7.04 -10.03
CA SER A 117 4.43 5.89 -10.93
C SER A 117 5.38 4.82 -10.40
N THR A 118 6.51 5.23 -9.83
CA THR A 118 7.47 4.31 -9.18
C THR A 118 6.83 3.62 -7.98
N LEU A 119 6.14 4.38 -7.12
CA LEU A 119 5.47 3.79 -5.95
C LEU A 119 4.33 2.84 -6.36
N ALA A 120 3.54 3.20 -7.37
CA ALA A 120 2.50 2.35 -7.93
C ALA A 120 3.07 1.04 -8.51
N GLN A 121 4.21 1.13 -9.19
CA GLN A 121 4.90 -0.05 -9.71
C GLN A 121 5.39 -0.95 -8.58
N SER A 122 5.97 -0.40 -7.51
CA SER A 122 6.38 -1.18 -6.34
C SER A 122 5.20 -1.88 -5.67
N ILE A 123 4.04 -1.21 -5.53
CA ILE A 123 2.81 -1.81 -4.99
C ILE A 123 2.36 -2.98 -5.88
N GLN A 124 2.25 -2.74 -7.19
CA GLN A 124 1.83 -3.77 -8.14
C GLN A 124 2.78 -4.98 -8.13
N GLN A 125 4.09 -4.74 -8.09
CA GLN A 125 5.10 -5.79 -8.02
C GLN A 125 4.98 -6.60 -6.72
N ALA A 126 4.87 -5.93 -5.57
CA ALA A 126 4.75 -6.61 -4.29
C ALA A 126 3.45 -7.43 -4.17
N LEU A 127 2.34 -6.94 -4.72
CA LEU A 127 1.07 -7.66 -4.76
C LEU A 127 1.08 -8.84 -5.74
N SER A 128 1.90 -8.80 -6.79
CA SER A 128 1.89 -9.82 -7.85
C SER A 128 3.04 -10.83 -7.77
N ASP A 129 4.10 -10.57 -7.00
CA ASP A 129 5.24 -11.47 -6.84
C ASP A 129 4.92 -12.61 -5.85
N PRO A 130 4.86 -13.88 -6.30
CA PRO A 130 4.55 -15.01 -5.41
C PRO A 130 5.54 -15.19 -4.27
N ARG A 131 6.79 -14.76 -4.43
CA ARG A 131 7.82 -14.84 -3.38
C ARG A 131 7.53 -13.85 -2.26
N VAL A 132 7.05 -12.66 -2.62
CA VAL A 132 6.60 -11.66 -1.64
C VAL A 132 5.36 -12.19 -0.94
N GLN A 133 4.37 -12.69 -1.68
CA GLN A 133 3.16 -13.26 -1.08
C GLN A 133 3.47 -14.38 -0.08
N GLU A 134 4.36 -15.31 -0.44
CA GLU A 134 4.79 -16.40 0.44
C GLU A 134 5.55 -15.88 1.66
N ALA A 135 6.46 -14.93 1.50
CA ALA A 135 7.17 -14.32 2.62
C ALA A 135 6.23 -13.59 3.58
N LEU A 136 5.12 -13.04 3.08
CA LEU A 136 4.12 -12.31 3.86
C LEU A 136 2.99 -13.19 4.43
N ARG A 137 2.95 -14.48 4.07
CA ARG A 137 1.94 -15.41 4.57
C ARG A 137 2.10 -15.70 6.06
#